data_AF-A0A4P9VKX3-F1
#
_entry.id   AF-A0A4P9VKX3-F1
#
_cell.length_a   1.000
_cell.length_b   1.000
_cell.length_c   1.000
_cell.angle_alpha   90.00
_cell.angle_beta   90.00
_cell.angle_gamma   90.00
#
_symmetry.space_group_name_H-M   'P 1'
#
loop_
_entity.id
_entity.type
_entity.pdbx_description
1 polymer ?
#
loop_
_entity_poly.entity_id
_entity_poly.type
_entity_poly.pdbx_seq_one_letter_code
_entity_poly.pdbx_strand_id
1 'polypeptide(L)'
;MKDALRLLKDKKLRHKERYTSLGYQYVIADNINFLNKDDWSELTKNKTVFMSLAYLQVLDAHSPKNTEQRYALAYQDGKPIAAFVFQLAVISGEQLVWVRLFFNDPKALKYQLVTDFH
;
A
#
# COMPACT_ATOMS: atom_id res chain seq x y z
N MET A 1 5.77 -30.74 -15.39
CA MET A 1 7.03 -30.00 -15.72
C MET A 1 6.81 -28.83 -16.69
N LYS A 2 6.05 -29.01 -17.79
CA LYS A 2 5.80 -27.93 -18.77
C LYS A 2 5.07 -26.71 -18.18
N ASP A 3 4.16 -26.92 -17.23
CA ASP A 3 3.38 -25.84 -16.62
C ASP A 3 4.21 -24.96 -15.67
N ALA A 4 5.14 -25.56 -14.93
CA ALA A 4 6.07 -24.81 -14.07
C ALA A 4 6.99 -23.90 -14.91
N LEU A 5 7.49 -24.39 -16.04
CA LEU A 5 8.30 -23.61 -16.99
C LEU A 5 7.49 -22.46 -17.62
N ARG A 6 6.20 -22.68 -17.89
CA ARG A 6 5.29 -21.64 -18.41
C ARG A 6 5.04 -20.56 -17.37
N LEU A 7 4.75 -20.93 -16.12
CA LEU A 7 4.54 -19.99 -15.01
C LEU A 7 5.79 -19.14 -14.73
N LEU A 8 6.99 -19.72 -14.81
CA LEU A 8 8.25 -19.00 -14.65
C LEU A 8 8.51 -18.02 -15.82
N LYS A 9 8.24 -18.43 -17.06
CA LYS A 9 8.34 -17.55 -18.24
C LYS A 9 7.37 -16.39 -18.15
N ASP A 10 6.12 -16.65 -17.79
CA ASP A 10 5.10 -15.63 -17.64
C ASP A 10 5.41 -14.66 -16.49
N LYS A 11 5.97 -15.15 -15.37
CA LYS A 11 6.43 -14.30 -14.28
C LYS A 11 7.60 -13.41 -14.71
N LYS A 12 8.52 -13.92 -15.53
CA LYS A 12 9.65 -13.17 -16.09
C LYS A 12 9.21 -12.11 -17.12
N LEU A 13 8.25 -12.45 -17.98
CA LEU A 13 7.64 -11.51 -18.94
C LEU A 13 6.92 -10.37 -18.23
N ARG A 14 6.04 -10.69 -17.28
CA ARG A 14 5.36 -9.68 -16.43
C ARG A 14 6.32 -8.89 -15.53
N HIS A 15 7.49 -9.44 -15.21
CA HIS A 15 8.53 -8.71 -14.49
C HIS A 15 9.21 -7.69 -15.41
N LYS A 16 9.51 -8.07 -16.66
CA LYS A 16 10.13 -7.20 -17.67
C LYS A 16 9.21 -6.07 -18.12
N GLU A 17 7.91 -6.31 -18.26
CA GLU A 17 6.90 -5.27 -18.58
C GLU A 17 6.75 -4.20 -17.49
N ARG A 18 7.06 -4.54 -16.23
CA ARG A 18 7.05 -3.61 -15.09
C ARG A 18 8.42 -2.95 -14.84
N TYR A 19 9.45 -3.34 -15.58
CA TYR A 19 10.83 -2.88 -15.42
C TYR A 19 11.24 -1.85 -16.48
N THR A 20 10.31 -0.97 -16.86
CA THR A 20 10.68 0.30 -17.48
C THR A 20 10.91 1.29 -16.34
N SER A 21 12.14 1.81 -16.23
CA SER A 21 12.41 2.87 -15.25
C SER A 21 11.54 4.07 -15.58
N LEU A 22 10.56 4.36 -14.74
CA LEU A 22 9.64 5.50 -14.91
C LEU A 22 10.30 6.84 -14.50
N GLY A 23 11.59 6.82 -14.11
CA GLY A 23 12.32 8.03 -13.70
C GLY A 23 11.96 8.55 -12.30
N TYR A 24 11.13 7.83 -11.56
CA TYR A 24 10.72 8.22 -10.21
C TYR A 24 11.66 7.66 -9.14
N GLN A 25 11.88 8.45 -8.09
CA GLN A 25 12.53 8.01 -6.85
C GLN A 25 11.48 7.82 -5.78
N TYR A 26 11.68 6.85 -4.87
CA TYR A 26 10.70 6.53 -3.83
C TYR A 26 11.37 6.44 -2.47
N VAL A 27 10.67 6.93 -1.45
CA VAL A 27 10.97 6.66 -0.04
C VAL A 27 9.76 5.94 0.54
N ILE A 28 9.99 4.83 1.24
CA ILE A 28 8.95 4.04 1.90
C ILE A 28 9.33 3.91 3.37
N ALA A 29 8.38 4.14 4.26
CA ALA A 29 8.54 4.02 5.70
C ALA A 29 7.35 3.28 6.32
N ASP A 30 7.59 2.64 7.46
CA ASP A 30 6.57 2.03 8.30
C ASP A 30 6.00 3.00 9.36
N ASN A 31 6.64 4.15 9.55
CA ASN A 31 6.19 5.22 10.43
C ASN A 31 6.22 6.56 9.71
N ILE A 32 5.16 7.37 9.88
CA ILE A 32 5.03 8.65 9.18
C ILE A 32 6.14 9.65 9.55
N ASN A 33 6.73 9.51 10.74
CA ASN A 33 7.79 10.41 11.20
C ASN A 33 9.14 10.21 10.50
N PHE A 34 9.34 9.12 9.75
CA PHE A 34 10.56 8.89 8.97
C PHE A 34 10.50 9.49 7.56
N LEU A 35 9.35 10.01 7.13
CA LEU A 35 9.24 10.75 5.87
C LEU A 35 9.54 12.25 6.07
N ASN A 36 9.93 12.91 4.98
CA ASN A 36 10.03 14.37 4.99
C ASN A 36 8.63 14.98 5.22
N LYS A 37 8.47 15.65 6.36
CA LYS A 37 7.19 16.21 6.80
C LYS A 37 6.74 17.40 5.94
N ASP A 38 7.70 18.16 5.42
CA ASP A 38 7.40 19.33 4.58
C ASP A 38 6.88 18.87 3.23
N ASP A 39 7.58 17.92 2.58
CA ASP A 39 7.16 17.32 1.30
C ASP A 39 5.81 16.60 1.42
N TRP A 40 5.59 15.89 2.54
CA TRP A 40 4.31 15.26 2.83
C TRP A 40 3.20 16.32 2.96
N SER A 41 3.45 17.38 3.72
CA SER A 41 2.47 18.44 3.95
C SER A 41 2.16 19.20 2.66
N GLU A 42 3.15 19.44 1.80
CA GLU A 42 2.97 20.09 0.50
C GLU A 42 1.94 19.33 -0.36
N LEU A 43 2.09 18.00 -0.45
CA LEU A 43 1.19 17.16 -1.25
C LEU A 43 -0.19 16.95 -0.62
N THR A 44 -0.30 17.03 0.71
CA THR A 44 -1.50 16.61 1.46
C THR A 44 -2.32 17.75 2.08
N LYS A 45 -1.83 18.99 2.06
CA LYS A 45 -2.42 20.16 2.77
C LYS A 45 -3.93 20.35 2.60
N ASN A 46 -4.47 20.06 1.42
CA ASN A 46 -5.89 20.23 1.08
C ASN A 46 -6.57 18.89 0.72
N LYS A 47 -6.01 17.78 1.21
CA LYS A 47 -6.55 16.44 0.99
C LYS A 47 -7.38 15.99 2.19
N THR A 48 -7.80 14.74 2.19
CA THR A 48 -8.61 14.16 3.26
C THR A 48 -7.87 14.21 4.60
N VAL A 49 -8.62 14.27 5.71
CA VAL A 49 -8.04 14.23 7.06
C VAL A 49 -7.17 12.98 7.28
N PHE A 50 -7.48 11.88 6.58
CA PHE A 50 -6.74 10.62 6.61
C PHE A 50 -5.30 10.74 6.11
N MET A 51 -4.97 11.80 5.36
CA MET A 51 -3.62 12.09 4.89
C MET A 51 -2.87 13.07 5.79
N SER A 52 -3.52 13.66 6.80
CA SER A 52 -2.88 14.65 7.66
C SER A 52 -1.83 14.01 8.58
N LEU A 53 -0.70 14.69 8.79
CA LEU A 53 0.37 14.22 9.68
C LEU A 53 -0.17 13.93 11.09
N ALA A 54 -1.00 14.81 11.64
CA ALA A 54 -1.55 14.64 12.98
C ALA A 54 -2.40 13.38 13.11
N TYR A 55 -3.26 13.10 12.12
CA TYR A 55 -4.07 11.89 12.10
C TYR A 55 -3.20 10.64 12.00
N LEU A 56 -2.22 10.63 11.08
CA LEU A 56 -1.37 9.47 10.85
C LEU A 56 -0.46 9.17 12.03
N GLN A 57 0.03 10.19 12.74
CA GLN A 57 0.79 10.00 13.98
C GLN A 57 -0.05 9.35 15.09
N VAL A 58 -1.32 9.74 15.23
CA VAL A 58 -2.26 9.09 16.17
C VAL A 58 -2.54 7.66 15.74
N LEU A 59 -2.71 7.42 14.43
CA LEU A 59 -2.92 6.08 13.89
C LEU A 59 -1.71 5.17 14.13
N ASP A 60 -0.49 5.67 13.95
CA ASP A 60 0.74 4.92 14.24
C ASP A 60 0.85 4.58 15.74
N ALA A 61 0.49 5.51 16.62
CA ALA A 61 0.54 5.30 18.08
C ALA A 61 -0.53 4.32 18.58
N HIS A 62 -1.65 4.22 17.88
CA HIS A 62 -2.84 3.47 18.32
C HIS A 62 -3.37 2.50 17.26
N SER A 63 -2.47 1.94 16.44
CA SER A 63 -2.87 1.07 15.34
C SER A 63 -3.63 -0.17 15.83
N PRO A 64 -4.71 -0.59 15.13
CA PRO A 64 -5.34 -1.87 15.38
C PRO A 64 -4.33 -3.02 15.34
N LYS A 65 -4.45 -3.98 16.26
CA LYS A 65 -3.48 -5.08 16.43
C LYS A 65 -3.24 -5.90 15.17
N ASN A 66 -4.21 -5.94 14.26
CA ASN A 66 -4.14 -6.73 13.03
C ASN A 66 -3.78 -5.88 11.80
N THR A 67 -3.35 -4.63 11.98
CA THR A 67 -2.99 -3.77 10.86
C THR A 67 -1.63 -3.11 11.04
N GLU A 68 -0.89 -3.01 9.95
CA GLU A 68 0.35 -2.24 9.87
C GLU A 68 0.20 -1.10 8.85
N GLN A 69 0.82 0.04 9.14
CA GLN A 69 0.88 1.15 8.20
C GLN A 69 2.17 1.09 7.37
N ARG A 70 2.08 1.54 6.12
CA ARG A 70 3.22 1.88 5.27
C ARG A 70 2.93 3.21 4.59
N TYR A 71 3.91 4.07 4.55
CA TYR A 71 3.84 5.39 3.95
C TYR A 71 4.87 5.47 2.84
N ALA A 72 4.55 6.21 1.78
CA ALA A 72 5.53 6.46 0.73
C ALA A 72 5.42 7.87 0.16
N LEU A 73 6.57 8.39 -0.28
CA LEU A 73 6.68 9.56 -1.14
C LEU A 73 7.34 9.15 -2.44
N ALA A 74 6.79 9.60 -3.55
CA ALA A 74 7.42 9.53 -4.86
C ALA A 74 7.93 10.90 -5.26
N TYR A 75 9.09 10.90 -5.92
CA TYR A 75 9.76 12.09 -6.42
C TYR A 75 10.03 11.97 -7.90
N GLN A 76 10.05 13.12 -8.57
CA GLN A 76 10.60 13.27 -9.91
C GLN A 76 11.49 14.51 -9.90
N ASP A 77 12.73 14.35 -10.37
CA ASP A 77 13.73 15.43 -10.40
C ASP A 77 13.89 16.15 -9.05
N GLY A 78 13.83 15.38 -7.95
CA GLY A 78 13.96 15.88 -6.58
C GLY A 78 12.72 16.59 -6.02
N LYS A 79 11.62 16.66 -6.77
CA LYS A 79 10.36 17.26 -6.31
C LYS A 79 9.36 16.19 -5.91
N PRO A 80 8.63 16.34 -4.78
CA PRO A 80 7.61 15.39 -4.38
C PRO A 80 6.42 15.47 -5.36
N ILE A 81 5.98 14.33 -5.87
CA ILE A 81 4.89 14.26 -6.87
C ILE A 81 3.69 13.43 -6.40
N ALA A 82 3.88 12.54 -5.43
CA ALA A 82 2.81 11.73 -4.87
C ALA A 82 3.13 11.26 -3.46
N ALA A 83 2.09 11.15 -2.64
CA ALA A 83 2.13 10.61 -1.29
C ALA A 83 1.15 9.45 -1.20
N PHE A 84 1.53 8.39 -0.48
CA PHE A 84 0.74 7.18 -0.35
C PHE A 84 0.63 6.78 1.12
N VAL A 85 -0.58 6.37 1.51
CA VAL A 85 -0.86 5.68 2.76
C VAL A 85 -1.34 4.27 2.39
N PHE A 86 -0.68 3.26 2.92
CA PHE A 86 -1.08 1.86 2.75
C PHE A 86 -1.35 1.25 4.13
N GLN A 87 -2.45 0.51 4.23
CA GLN A 87 -2.75 -0.27 5.42
C GLN A 87 -2.72 -1.76 5.06
N LEU A 88 -1.86 -2.50 5.73
CA LEU A 88 -1.75 -3.95 5.58
C LEU A 88 -2.55 -4.61 6.69
N ALA A 89 -3.67 -5.24 6.36
CA ALA A 89 -4.46 -6.01 7.31
C ALA A 89 -4.05 -7.49 7.29
N VAL A 90 -3.66 -8.03 8.44
CA VAL A 90 -3.44 -9.47 8.63
C VAL A 90 -4.77 -10.09 9.02
N ILE A 91 -5.25 -11.02 8.17
CA ILE A 91 -6.50 -11.75 8.41
C ILE A 91 -6.15 -13.16 8.90
N SER A 92 -6.54 -13.51 10.12
CA SER A 92 -6.40 -14.85 10.69
C SER A 92 -7.71 -15.66 10.58
N GLY A 93 -7.65 -16.98 10.80
CA GLY A 93 -8.79 -17.88 10.65
C GLY A 93 -10.02 -17.52 11.50
N GLU A 94 -9.82 -16.87 12.66
CA GLU A 94 -10.90 -16.41 13.54
C GLU A 94 -11.73 -15.28 12.92
N GLN A 95 -11.14 -14.49 12.04
CA GLN A 95 -11.80 -13.37 11.35
C GLN A 95 -12.55 -13.83 10.10
N LEU A 96 -12.33 -15.06 9.63
CA LEU A 96 -13.00 -15.64 8.46
C LEU A 96 -14.43 -16.11 8.75
N VAL A 97 -14.82 -16.24 10.02
CA VAL A 97 -16.15 -16.75 10.41
C VAL A 97 -17.26 -15.77 10.04
N TRP A 98 -16.97 -14.46 10.02
CA TRP A 98 -17.92 -13.43 9.60
C TRP A 98 -17.99 -13.21 8.08
N VAL A 99 -16.91 -13.49 7.34
CA VAL A 99 -16.85 -13.27 5.88
C VAL A 99 -17.74 -14.28 5.13
N ARG A 100 -17.88 -15.50 5.66
CA ARG A 100 -18.70 -16.56 5.02
C ARG A 100 -20.20 -16.27 5.06
N LEU A 101 -20.67 -15.38 5.94
CA LEU A 101 -22.07 -14.98 6.01
C LEU A 101 -22.44 -13.87 5.01
N PHE A 102 -21.45 -13.18 4.42
CA PHE A 102 -21.67 -12.09 3.45
C PHE A 102 -21.11 -12.35 2.04
N PHE A 103 -20.15 -13.27 1.89
CA PHE A 103 -19.54 -13.57 0.59
C PHE A 103 -19.53 -15.07 0.32
N ASN A 104 -20.23 -15.48 -0.75
CA ASN A 104 -20.49 -16.88 -1.08
C ASN A 104 -19.41 -17.53 -1.98
N ASP A 105 -18.30 -16.84 -2.27
CA ASP A 105 -17.21 -17.36 -3.12
C ASP A 105 -15.83 -17.28 -2.44
N PRO A 106 -15.20 -18.42 -2.12
CA PRO A 106 -13.88 -18.48 -1.47
C PRO A 106 -12.72 -17.98 -2.35
N LYS A 107 -12.92 -17.72 -3.66
CA LYS A 107 -11.86 -17.18 -4.53
C LYS A 107 -11.69 -15.66 -4.44
N ALA A 108 -12.67 -14.93 -3.90
CA ALA A 108 -12.63 -13.47 -3.80
C ALA A 108 -11.62 -12.95 -2.75
N LEU A 109 -11.19 -13.79 -1.81
CA LEU A 109 -10.37 -13.40 -0.66
C LEU A 109 -8.90 -13.03 -0.98
N LYS A 110 -8.41 -13.30 -2.20
CA LYS A 110 -6.97 -13.14 -2.49
C LYS A 110 -6.53 -11.73 -2.88
N TYR A 111 -7.45 -10.82 -3.20
CA TYR A 111 -7.09 -9.52 -3.76
C TYR A 111 -8.04 -8.42 -3.28
N GLN A 112 -7.90 -8.00 -2.03
CA GLN A 112 -8.42 -6.70 -1.61
C GLN A 112 -7.31 -5.92 -0.92
N LEU A 113 -6.33 -5.50 -1.73
CA LEU A 113 -5.59 -4.28 -1.45
C LEU A 113 -6.62 -3.16 -1.59
N VAL A 114 -7.08 -2.62 -0.46
CA VAL A 114 -7.85 -1.38 -0.44
C VAL A 114 -6.87 -0.27 -0.81
N THR A 115 -6.71 -0.04 -2.11
CA THR A 115 -6.11 1.18 -2.63
C THR A 115 -7.22 2.20 -2.80
N ASP A 116 -7.52 2.96 -1.76
CA ASP A 116 -8.31 4.18 -1.90
C ASP A 116 -7.42 5.24 -2.54
N PHE A 117 -7.46 5.33 -3.87
CA PHE A 117 -6.96 6.49 -4.61
C PHE A 117 -8.11 7.49 -4.76
N HIS A 118 -7.93 8.70 -4.23
CA HIS A 118 -8.69 9.90 -4.59
C HIS A 118 -7.72 11.05 -4.84
#